data_AF-A0A426VVK2-F1
#
_entry.id   AF-A0A426VVK2-F1
#
_cell.length_a   1.000
_cell.length_b   1.000
_cell.length_c   1.000
_cell.angle_alpha   90.00
_cell.angle_beta   90.00
_cell.angle_gamma   90.00
#
_symmetry.space_group_name_H-M   'P 1'
#
loop_
_entity.id
_entity.type
_entity.pdbx_description
1 polymer ?
#
loop_
_entity_poly.entity_id
_entity_poly.type
_entity_poly.pdbx_seq_one_letter_code
_entity_poly.pdbx_strand_id
1 'polypeptide(L)'
;MIKTSSIDFFSESEEDQCRKRTELFTPLEKQKILNQLNQERLFRQKNDEMQKKRFENKKIYTIQNKKYYKIMDFKHSYYIKVENYKNISYAQTTVLLYTYTFTTMTVRKGLAKIDKATERILISNDALRIYFKPYILEEEH
;
A
#
# COMPACT_ATOMS: atom_id res chain seq x y z
N MET A 1 -49.13 38.83 -27.13
CA MET A 1 -48.67 38.98 -25.73
C MET A 1 -48.29 37.60 -25.21
N ILE A 2 -47.00 37.27 -25.17
CA ILE A 2 -46.51 36.04 -24.54
C ILE A 2 -45.72 36.50 -23.32
N LYS A 3 -46.24 36.25 -22.12
CA LYS A 3 -45.52 36.46 -20.86
C LYS A 3 -44.48 35.35 -20.75
N THR A 4 -43.24 35.65 -21.03
CA THR A 4 -42.11 34.79 -20.63
C THR A 4 -41.93 34.95 -19.13
N SER A 5 -42.39 33.96 -18.38
CA SER A 5 -42.09 33.77 -16.97
C SER A 5 -40.58 33.73 -16.78
N SER A 6 -40.11 34.56 -15.85
CA SER A 6 -38.77 34.54 -15.27
C SER A 6 -38.37 33.12 -14.89
N ILE A 7 -37.51 32.52 -15.71
CA ILE A 7 -36.74 31.34 -15.33
C ILE A 7 -35.55 31.89 -14.54
N ASP A 8 -35.60 31.76 -13.22
CA ASP A 8 -34.47 32.00 -12.34
C ASP A 8 -33.44 30.89 -12.57
N PHE A 9 -32.56 31.13 -13.53
CA PHE A 9 -31.47 30.23 -13.95
C PHE A 9 -30.17 30.53 -13.18
N PHE A 10 -30.25 30.64 -11.87
CA PHE A 10 -29.07 30.73 -11.01
C PHE A 10 -29.13 29.63 -9.97
N SER A 11 -28.87 28.39 -10.39
CA SER A 11 -28.46 27.35 -9.44
C SER A 11 -27.09 27.75 -8.88
N GLU A 12 -27.00 27.94 -7.57
CA GLU A 12 -25.73 28.24 -6.90
C GLU A 12 -24.64 27.25 -7.30
N SER A 13 -23.47 27.77 -7.65
CA SER A 13 -22.33 26.94 -8.03
C SER A 13 -21.90 26.05 -6.85
N GLU A 14 -21.37 24.86 -7.14
CA GLU A 14 -20.83 23.97 -6.11
C GLU A 14 -19.74 24.65 -5.25
N GLU A 15 -19.01 25.61 -5.85
CA GLU A 15 -18.00 26.41 -5.16
C GLU A 15 -18.60 27.35 -4.12
N ASP A 16 -19.72 28.01 -4.43
CA ASP A 16 -20.41 28.91 -3.50
C ASP A 16 -21.03 28.15 -2.33
N GLN A 17 -21.56 26.95 -2.58
CA GLN A 17 -22.03 26.07 -1.52
C GLN A 17 -20.88 25.58 -0.63
N CYS A 18 -19.70 25.32 -1.20
CA CYS A 18 -18.52 24.89 -0.46
C CYS A 18 -17.98 26.01 0.44
N ARG A 19 -17.94 27.26 -0.07
CA ARG A 19 -17.54 28.46 0.69
C ARG A 19 -18.43 28.70 1.91
N LYS A 20 -19.76 28.68 1.72
CA LYS A 20 -20.73 28.82 2.82
C LYS A 20 -20.56 27.74 3.90
N ARG A 21 -20.28 26.49 3.50
CA ARG A 21 -20.00 25.41 4.46
C ARG A 21 -18.69 25.63 5.24
N THR A 22 -17.66 26.18 4.60
CA THR A 22 -16.39 26.51 5.28
C THR A 22 -16.47 27.71 6.22
N GLU A 23 -17.43 28.61 6.04
CA GLU A 23 -17.69 29.74 6.94
C GLU A 23 -18.34 29.33 8.25
N LEU A 24 -19.02 28.18 8.28
CA LEU A 24 -19.67 27.63 9.48
C LEU A 24 -18.69 27.09 10.53
N PHE A 25 -17.44 26.85 10.16
CA PHE A 25 -16.44 26.36 11.11
C PHE A 25 -15.81 27.50 11.89
N THR A 26 -15.76 27.33 13.21
CA THR A 26 -15.00 28.21 14.10
C THR A 26 -13.50 28.15 13.77
N PRO A 27 -12.72 29.19 14.10
CA PRO A 27 -11.26 29.19 13.91
C PRO A 27 -10.57 27.96 14.54
N LEU A 28 -11.08 27.50 15.69
CA LEU A 28 -10.56 26.34 16.41
C LEU A 28 -10.87 25.02 15.68
N GLU A 29 -12.08 24.88 15.14
CA GLU A 29 -12.43 23.72 14.31
C GLU A 29 -11.61 23.68 13.01
N LYS A 30 -11.41 24.82 12.36
CA LYS A 30 -10.54 24.93 11.19
C LYS A 30 -9.12 24.47 11.50
N GLN A 31 -8.56 24.90 12.64
CA GLN A 31 -7.25 24.45 13.09
C GLN A 31 -7.21 22.94 13.38
N LYS A 32 -8.25 22.39 14.01
CA LYS A 32 -8.36 20.95 14.28
C LYS A 32 -8.41 20.14 12.98
N ILE A 33 -9.23 20.56 12.02
CA ILE A 33 -9.33 19.94 10.69
C ILE A 33 -7.98 20.01 9.97
N LEU A 34 -7.32 21.17 9.97
CA LEU A 34 -6.02 21.33 9.33
C LEU A 34 -4.96 20.42 9.94
N ASN A 35 -4.93 20.30 11.28
CA ASN A 35 -4.02 19.41 11.97
C ASN A 35 -4.27 17.94 11.61
N GLN A 36 -5.55 17.52 11.55
CA GLN A 36 -5.90 16.16 11.13
C GLN A 36 -5.45 15.86 9.70
N LEU A 37 -5.74 16.76 8.75
CA LEU A 37 -5.31 16.63 7.36
C LEU A 37 -3.78 16.59 7.24
N ASN A 38 -3.07 17.39 8.03
CA ASN A 38 -1.61 17.38 8.02
C ASN A 38 -1.03 16.08 8.61
N GLN A 39 -1.63 15.54 9.67
CA GLN A 39 -1.26 14.23 10.21
C GLN A 39 -1.48 13.11 9.19
N GLU A 40 -2.62 13.11 8.49
CA GLU A 40 -2.90 12.16 7.42
C GLU A 40 -1.89 12.28 6.27
N ARG A 41 -1.54 13.51 5.88
CA ARG A 41 -0.51 13.77 4.85
C ARG A 41 0.85 13.22 5.27
N LEU A 42 1.31 13.53 6.48
CA LEU A 42 2.59 13.05 7.01
C LEU A 42 2.62 11.52 7.10
N PHE A 43 1.51 10.90 7.48
CA PHE A 43 1.40 9.44 7.52
C PHE A 43 1.53 8.81 6.13
N ARG A 44 0.88 9.38 5.11
CA ARG A 44 1.02 8.92 3.72
C ARG A 44 2.45 9.07 3.21
N GLN A 45 3.06 10.23 3.42
CA GLN A 45 4.46 10.48 3.01
C GLN A 45 5.42 9.48 3.64
N LYS A 46 5.30 9.23 4.95
CA LYS A 46 6.12 8.23 5.64
C LYS A 46 5.94 6.83 5.05
N ASN A 47 4.70 6.44 4.74
CA ASN A 47 4.43 5.13 4.13
C ASN A 47 5.03 5.01 2.73
N ASP A 48 4.96 6.05 1.92
CA ASP A 48 5.54 6.07 0.57
C ASP A 48 7.07 5.99 0.61
N GLU A 49 7.71 6.74 1.51
CA GLU A 49 9.15 6.65 1.74
C GLU A 49 9.57 5.27 2.23
N MET A 50 8.83 4.67 3.16
CA MET A 50 9.10 3.32 3.64
C MET A 50 8.95 2.29 2.53
N GLN A 51 7.91 2.40 1.70
CA GLN A 51 7.76 1.52 0.54
C GLN A 51 8.96 1.66 -0.39
N LYS A 52 9.35 2.88 -0.75
CA LYS A 52 10.54 3.12 -1.59
C LYS A 52 11.77 2.45 -0.98
N LYS A 53 12.13 2.74 0.27
CA LYS A 53 13.31 2.14 0.93
C LYS A 53 13.32 0.61 0.92
N ARG A 54 12.16 -0.04 1.01
CA ARG A 54 12.05 -1.51 0.99
C ARG A 54 12.36 -2.12 -0.38
N PHE A 55 12.08 -1.41 -1.47
CA PHE A 55 12.18 -1.92 -2.84
C PHE A 55 13.28 -1.28 -3.66
N GLU A 56 13.76 -0.13 -3.23
CA GLU A 56 14.88 0.57 -3.85
C GLU A 56 16.11 -0.35 -3.76
N ASN A 57 16.72 -0.57 -4.92
CA ASN A 57 17.90 -1.42 -5.11
C ASN A 57 17.64 -2.91 -4.80
N LYS A 58 16.43 -3.43 -5.01
CA LYS A 58 16.14 -4.86 -4.91
C LYS A 58 16.17 -5.52 -6.28
N LYS A 59 16.86 -6.66 -6.35
CA LYS A 59 17.06 -7.39 -7.60
C LYS A 59 15.74 -7.99 -8.09
N ILE A 60 15.41 -7.69 -9.34
CA ILE A 60 14.18 -8.18 -9.98
C ILE A 60 14.53 -9.35 -10.91
N TYR A 61 13.93 -10.50 -10.65
CA TYR A 61 14.04 -11.68 -11.49
C TYR A 61 12.89 -11.72 -12.49
N THR A 62 13.21 -11.92 -13.76
CA THR A 62 12.21 -12.14 -14.81
C THR A 62 12.14 -13.62 -15.15
N ILE A 63 11.03 -14.27 -14.77
CA ILE A 63 10.76 -15.69 -15.03
C ILE A 63 9.44 -15.77 -15.79
N GLN A 64 9.44 -16.38 -16.99
CA GLN A 64 8.23 -16.51 -17.83
C GLN A 64 7.48 -15.18 -18.02
N ASN A 65 8.21 -14.11 -18.36
CA ASN A 65 7.69 -12.75 -18.54
C ASN A 65 7.01 -12.13 -17.31
N LYS A 66 7.23 -12.69 -16.11
CA LYS A 66 6.73 -12.16 -14.84
C LYS A 66 7.90 -11.76 -13.95
N LYS A 67 7.70 -10.69 -13.17
CA LYS A 67 8.72 -10.11 -12.29
C LYS A 67 8.57 -10.63 -10.86
N TYR A 68 9.69 -11.03 -10.27
CA TYR A 68 9.76 -11.61 -8.93
C TYR A 68 10.85 -10.96 -8.10
N TYR A 69 10.58 -10.77 -6.82
CA TYR A 69 11.61 -10.56 -5.80
C TYR A 69 12.00 -11.90 -5.22
N LYS A 70 13.31 -12.10 -5.02
CA LYS A 70 13.84 -13.28 -4.35
C LYS A 70 14.02 -12.99 -2.85
N ILE A 71 13.44 -13.86 -2.05
CA ILE A 71 13.55 -13.89 -0.61
C ILE A 71 14.66 -14.87 -0.24
N MET A 72 15.60 -14.37 0.53
CA MET A 72 16.67 -15.17 1.10
C MET A 72 16.25 -15.70 2.47
N ASP A 73 16.03 -17.01 2.55
CA ASP A 73 16.10 -17.77 3.79
C ASP A 73 17.40 -18.59 3.76
N PHE A 74 18.03 -18.79 4.92
CA PHE A 74 19.22 -19.62 5.05
C PHE A 74 19.02 -21.06 4.53
N LYS A 75 17.77 -21.53 4.40
CA LYS A 75 17.43 -22.89 3.94
C LYS A 75 16.85 -22.97 2.52
N HIS A 76 16.06 -21.98 2.09
CA HIS A 76 15.33 -22.04 0.83
C HIS A 76 15.24 -20.65 0.17
N SER A 77 15.31 -20.61 -1.15
CA SER A 77 15.00 -19.42 -1.92
C SER A 77 13.53 -19.41 -2.29
N TYR A 78 12.78 -18.44 -1.75
CA TYR A 78 11.40 -18.19 -2.14
C TYR A 78 11.35 -16.99 -3.08
N TYR A 79 10.34 -16.96 -3.94
CA TYR A 79 10.10 -15.87 -4.87
C TYR A 79 8.69 -15.34 -4.62
N ILE A 80 8.53 -14.02 -4.65
CA ILE A 80 7.22 -13.36 -4.59
C ILE A 80 7.08 -12.48 -5.82
N LYS A 81 5.92 -12.52 -6.47
CA LYS A 81 5.61 -11.59 -7.56
C LYS A 81 5.63 -10.15 -7.06
N VAL A 82 6.25 -9.25 -7.83
CA VAL A 82 6.31 -7.82 -7.50
C VAL A 82 4.91 -7.23 -7.25
N GLU A 83 3.91 -7.67 -8.02
CA GLU A 83 2.51 -7.25 -7.87
C GLU A 83 1.91 -7.64 -6.51
N ASN A 84 2.14 -8.87 -6.06
CA ASN A 84 1.59 -9.38 -4.80
C ASN A 84 2.21 -8.69 -3.59
N TYR A 85 3.42 -8.17 -3.74
CA TYR A 85 4.16 -7.54 -2.65
C TYR A 85 3.54 -6.19 -2.25
N LYS A 86 2.94 -5.45 -3.20
CA LYS A 86 2.23 -4.19 -2.92
C LYS A 86 1.06 -4.36 -1.94
N ASN A 87 0.54 -5.59 -1.83
CA ASN A 87 -0.59 -5.92 -0.96
C ASN A 87 -0.16 -6.27 0.47
N ILE A 88 1.14 -6.40 0.74
CA ILE A 88 1.63 -6.70 2.09
C ILE A 88 1.51 -5.43 2.92
N SER A 89 0.72 -5.51 3.98
CA SER A 89 0.50 -4.42 4.93
C SER A 89 0.99 -4.79 6.33
N TYR A 90 0.74 -3.91 7.31
CA TYR A 90 0.92 -4.25 8.72
C TYR A 90 -0.04 -5.35 9.20
N ALA A 91 -1.19 -5.48 8.53
CA ALA A 91 -2.11 -6.59 8.77
C ALA A 91 -1.62 -7.86 8.07
N GLN A 92 -1.92 -8.99 8.70
CA GLN A 92 -1.66 -10.30 8.11
C GLN A 92 -2.39 -10.44 6.78
N THR A 93 -1.65 -10.73 5.72
CA THR A 93 -2.18 -10.89 4.36
C THR A 93 -1.70 -12.22 3.80
N THR A 94 -2.56 -12.92 3.06
CA THR A 94 -2.17 -14.15 2.36
C THR A 94 -1.30 -13.81 1.15
N VAL A 95 -0.16 -14.47 1.03
CA VAL A 95 0.77 -14.29 -0.09
C VAL A 95 1.04 -15.62 -0.79
N LEU A 96 1.35 -15.53 -2.08
CA LEU A 96 1.80 -16.69 -2.86
C LEU A 96 3.33 -16.71 -2.88
N LEU A 97 3.89 -17.75 -2.29
CA LEU A 97 5.32 -18.04 -2.29
C LEU A 97 5.61 -19.03 -3.41
N TYR A 98 6.51 -18.65 -4.30
CA TYR A 98 6.96 -19.47 -5.40
C TYR A 98 8.32 -20.07 -5.05
N THR A 99 8.53 -21.34 -5.35
CA THR A 99 9.87 -21.95 -5.30
C THR A 99 10.22 -22.41 -6.69
N TYR A 100 11.43 -22.06 -7.12
CA TYR A 100 11.93 -22.41 -8.44
C TYR A 100 12.88 -23.61 -8.32
N THR A 101 12.48 -24.75 -8.88
CA THR A 101 13.38 -25.89 -9.08
C THR A 101 13.86 -25.90 -10.53
N PHE A 102 14.81 -26.78 -10.87
CA PHE A 102 15.49 -26.80 -12.18
C PHE A 102 14.55 -26.76 -13.40
N THR A 103 13.30 -27.23 -13.27
CA THR A 103 12.36 -27.35 -14.38
C THR A 103 10.98 -26.75 -14.12
N THR A 104 10.57 -26.55 -12.85
CA THR A 104 9.21 -26.11 -12.54
C THR A 104 9.15 -25.12 -11.39
N MET A 105 8.13 -24.27 -11.42
CA MET A 105 7.85 -23.32 -10.35
C MET A 105 6.64 -23.79 -9.56
N THR A 106 6.87 -24.18 -8.30
CA THR A 106 5.80 -24.64 -7.41
C THR A 106 5.30 -23.49 -6.55
N VAL A 107 3.98 -23.45 -6.32
CA VAL A 107 3.31 -22.40 -5.53
C VAL A 107 2.87 -22.95 -4.19
N ARG A 108 3.06 -22.15 -3.15
CA ARG A 108 2.47 -22.36 -1.83
C ARG A 108 1.82 -21.06 -1.33
N LYS A 109 0.73 -21.21 -0.56
CA LYS A 109 0.13 -20.11 0.19
C LYS A 109 0.85 -19.94 1.53
N GLY A 110 1.26 -18.72 1.81
CA GLY A 110 1.82 -18.31 3.09
C GLY A 110 1.11 -17.08 3.63
N LEU A 111 1.58 -16.58 4.76
CA LEU A 111 1.13 -15.33 5.35
C LEU A 111 2.28 -14.35 5.35
N ALA A 112 2.01 -13.08 5.09
CA ALA A 112 2.99 -12.03 5.23
C ALA A 112 2.41 -10.86 6.03
N LYS A 113 3.28 -10.18 6.76
CA LYS A 113 2.99 -8.89 7.38
C LYS A 113 4.27 -8.07 7.50
N ILE A 114 4.11 -6.78 7.65
CA ILE A 114 5.19 -5.87 8.01
C ILE A 114 5.21 -5.73 9.53
N ASP A 115 6.40 -5.90 10.12
CA ASP A 115 6.59 -5.59 11.53
C ASP A 115 6.57 -4.08 11.75
N LYS A 116 5.81 -3.62 12.77
CA LYS A 116 5.70 -2.20 13.09
C LYS A 116 6.98 -1.64 13.71
N ALA A 117 7.74 -2.47 14.42
CA ALA A 117 8.92 -2.06 15.16
C ALA A 117 10.18 -2.04 14.28
N THR A 118 10.42 -3.13 13.55
CA THR A 118 11.65 -3.29 12.74
C THR A 118 11.46 -2.94 11.27
N GLU A 119 10.22 -2.72 10.82
CA GLU A 119 9.85 -2.48 9.41
C GLU A 119 10.26 -3.60 8.44
N ARG A 120 10.70 -4.74 9.00
CA ARG A 120 11.06 -5.95 8.25
C ARG A 120 9.82 -6.70 7.85
N ILE A 121 9.95 -7.42 6.76
CA ILE A 121 8.87 -8.25 6.24
C ILE A 121 8.98 -9.63 6.87
N LEU A 122 7.87 -9.98 7.50
CA LEU A 122 7.70 -11.22 8.19
C LEU A 122 6.84 -12.13 7.34
N ILE A 123 7.34 -13.33 7.04
CA ILE A 123 6.61 -14.30 6.24
C ILE A 123 6.45 -15.59 7.06
N SER A 124 5.29 -16.21 6.96
CA SER A 124 5.05 -17.58 7.37
C SER A 124 4.90 -18.42 6.11
N ASN A 125 5.63 -19.53 6.06
CA ASN A 125 5.56 -20.47 4.93
C ASN A 125 4.30 -21.35 4.99
N ASP A 126 3.52 -21.25 6.06
CA ASP A 126 2.29 -21.99 6.29
C ASP A 126 1.14 -20.98 6.51
N ALA A 127 0.00 -21.25 5.89
CA ALA A 127 -1.22 -20.46 6.03
C ALA A 127 -1.99 -20.77 7.32
N LEU A 128 -1.77 -21.94 7.91
CA LEU A 128 -2.47 -22.42 9.12
C LEU A 128 -1.65 -22.21 10.39
N ARG A 129 -0.33 -22.42 10.32
CA ARG A 129 0.58 -22.21 11.45
C ARG A 129 1.23 -20.85 11.34
N ILE A 130 0.89 -19.96 12.26
CA ILE A 130 1.36 -18.58 12.27
C ILE A 130 2.75 -18.52 12.92
N TYR A 131 3.79 -18.87 12.17
CA TYR A 131 5.18 -18.70 12.59
C TYR A 131 5.91 -17.73 11.66
N PHE A 132 5.86 -16.46 12.02
CA PHE A 132 6.46 -15.37 11.26
C PHE A 132 7.97 -15.31 11.47
N LYS A 133 8.73 -15.41 10.39
CA LYS A 133 10.18 -15.18 10.39
C LYS A 133 10.53 -13.91 9.61
N PRO A 134 11.55 -13.15 10.03
CA PRO A 134 12.05 -12.03 9.23
C PRO A 134 12.76 -12.54 7.98
N TYR A 135 12.46 -11.92 6.85
CA TYR A 135 13.09 -12.21 5.58
C TYR A 135 13.70 -10.95 4.97
N ILE A 136 14.75 -11.16 4.17
CA ILE A 136 15.47 -10.12 3.46
C ILE A 136 15.36 -10.41 1.96
N LEU A 137 15.11 -9.34 1.19
CA LEU A 137 15.13 -9.40 -0.27
C LEU A 137 16.57 -9.31 -0.77
N GLU A 138 16.90 -10.06 -1.83
CA GLU A 138 18.20 -9.95 -2.49
C GLU A 138 18.38 -8.54 -3.08
N GLU A 139 19.50 -7.91 -2.77
CA GLU A 139 19.85 -6.55 -3.22
C GLU A 139 20.51 -6.60 -4.61
N GLU A 140 20.30 -5.55 -5.39
CA GLU A 140 21.00 -5.31 -6.65
C GLU A 140 22.36 -4.68 -6.31
N HIS A 141 23.45 -5.38 -6.67
CA HIS A 141 24.83 -4.96 -6.40
C HIS A 141 25.26 -3.76 -7.24
#